data_AF-A0A369AL18-F1
#
_entry.id   AF-A0A369AL18-F1
#
_cell.length_a   1.000
_cell.length_b   1.000
_cell.length_c   1.000
_cell.angle_alpha   90.00
_cell.angle_beta   90.00
_cell.angle_gamma   90.00
#
_symmetry.space_group_name_H-M   'P 1'
#
loop_
_entity.id
_entity.type
_entity.pdbx_description
1 polymer ?
#
loop_
_entity_poly.entity_id
_entity_poly.type
_entity_poly.pdbx_seq_one_letter_code
_entity_poly.pdbx_strand_id
1 'polypeptide(L)' 'MSTVNFSVPDDVKALFNATFEGQNKSAIIAELMREAVEREHQRRRRQQAYARILARRESAPAFTETQLRAAREEGRP' A
#
# COMPACT_ATOMS: atom_id res chain seq x y z
N MET A 1 21.77 18.41 -3.78
CA MET A 1 20.44 18.18 -3.17
C MET A 1 19.51 19.29 -3.65
N SER A 2 18.27 18.96 -3.98
CA SER A 2 17.23 19.98 -4.21
C SER A 2 16.65 20.42 -2.87
N THR A 3 16.28 21.69 -2.77
CA THR A 3 15.54 22.21 -1.62
C THR A 3 14.06 22.12 -1.92
N VAL A 4 13.26 21.64 -0.96
CA VAL A 4 11.81 21.62 -1.05
C VAL A 4 11.25 22.31 0.17
N ASN A 5 10.30 23.24 -0.04
CA ASN A 5 9.68 24.03 1.02
C ASN A 5 8.28 23.48 1.33
N PHE A 6 7.99 23.29 2.61
CA PHE A 6 6.69 22.84 3.10
C PHE A 6 6.24 23.72 4.26
N SER A 7 4.93 23.93 4.35
CA SER A 7 4.31 24.49 5.55
C SER A 7 3.84 23.35 6.43
N VAL A 8 4.24 23.38 7.71
CA VAL A 8 3.77 22.47 8.74
C VAL A 8 3.29 23.30 9.93
N PRO A 9 2.31 22.80 10.71
CA PRO A 9 1.93 23.45 11.96
C PRO A 9 3.12 23.66 12.90
N ASP A 10 3.11 24.78 13.63
CA ASP A 10 4.24 25.19 14.49
C ASP A 10 4.50 24.18 15.62
N ASP A 11 3.45 23.60 16.18
CA ASP A 11 3.52 22.54 17.19
C ASP A 11 4.22 21.28 16.64
N VAL A 12 3.89 20.88 15.41
CA VAL A 12 4.55 19.76 14.73
C VAL A 12 6.02 20.05 14.49
N LYS A 13 6.36 21.26 14.03
CA LYS A 13 7.76 21.68 13.84
C LYS A 13 8.54 21.66 15.15
N ALA A 14 7.96 22.17 16.23
CA ALA A 14 8.59 22.19 17.54
C ALA A 14 8.87 20.76 18.04
N LEU A 15 7.87 19.88 18.00
CA LEU A 15 7.98 18.48 18.41
C LEU A 15 9.02 17.73 17.58
N PHE A 16 8.99 17.88 16.26
CA PHE A 16 9.97 17.24 15.37
C PHE A 16 11.40 17.72 15.67
N ASN A 17 11.58 19.03 15.88
CA ASN A 17 12.88 19.60 16.16
C ASN A 17 13.47 19.13 17.49
N ALA A 18 12.64 19.02 18.53
CA ALA A 18 13.05 18.53 19.85
C ALA A 18 13.33 17.02 19.83
N THR A 19 12.49 16.24 19.15
CA THR A 19 12.63 14.77 19.10
C THR A 19 13.89 14.33 18.37
N PHE A 20 14.27 15.04 17.30
CA PHE A 20 15.41 14.72 16.45
C PHE A 20 16.54 15.75 16.59
N GLU A 21 16.70 16.31 17.79
CA GLU A 21 17.81 17.20 18.09
C GLU A 21 19.16 16.47 17.88
N GLY A 22 20.15 17.18 17.31
CA GLY A 22 21.46 16.61 16.98
C GLY A 22 21.49 15.65 15.77
N GLN A 23 20.34 15.32 15.17
CA GLN A 23 20.28 14.44 14.00
C GLN A 23 20.13 15.21 12.68
N ASN A 24 20.46 14.56 11.56
CA ASN A 24 20.22 15.12 10.23
C ASN A 24 18.72 15.05 9.87
N LYS A 25 18.01 16.13 10.19
CA LYS A 25 16.57 16.30 9.94
C LYS A 25 16.18 16.11 8.47
N SER A 26 17.02 16.57 7.54
CA SER A 26 16.76 16.40 6.10
C SER A 26 16.81 14.94 5.68
N ALA A 27 17.72 14.13 6.25
CA ALA A 27 17.78 12.70 5.99
C ALA A 27 16.53 11.97 6.50
N ILE A 28 16.06 12.33 7.70
CA ILE A 28 14.83 11.78 8.29
C ILE A 28 13.61 12.08 7.41
N ILE A 29 13.45 13.34 6.99
CA ILE A 29 12.35 13.74 6.10
C ILE A 29 12.44 13.03 4.74
N ALA A 30 13.64 12.90 4.18
CA ALA A 30 13.83 12.20 2.91
C ALA A 30 13.43 10.71 3.01
N GLU A 31 13.72 10.05 4.13
CA GLU A 31 13.28 8.67 4.36
C GLU A 31 11.77 8.58 4.49
N LEU A 32 11.15 9.46 5.28
CA LEU A 32 9.69 9.52 5.41
C LEU A 32 8.99 9.76 4.06
N MET A 33 9.57 10.58 3.19
CA MET A 33 9.07 10.78 1.83
C MET A 33 9.17 9.50 1.00
N ARG A 34 10.29 8.77 1.08
CA ARG A 34 10.47 7.51 0.36
C ARG A 34 9.45 6.47 0.81
N GLU A 35 9.26 6.34 2.13
CA GLU A 35 8.26 5.43 2.70
C GLU A 35 6.83 5.80 2.25
N ALA A 36 6.50 7.09 2.23
CA ALA A 36 5.19 7.56 1.78
C ALA A 36 4.93 7.22 0.31
N VAL A 37 5.94 7.39 -0.55
CA VAL A 37 5.87 7.03 -1.97
C VAL A 37 5.69 5.52 -2.16
N GLU A 38 6.46 4.68 -1.46
CA GLU A 38 6.32 3.23 -1.56
C GLU A 38 4.94 2.76 -1.08
N ARG A 39 4.43 3.32 0.01
CA ARG A 39 3.09 3.02 0.52
C ARG A 39 2.01 3.33 -0.51
N GLU A 40 2.14 4.44 -1.23
CA GLU A 40 1.22 4.82 -2.31
C GLU A 40 1.34 3.88 -3.52
N HIS A 41 2.55 3.47 -3.91
CA HIS A 41 2.74 2.46 -4.95
C HIS A 41 2.09 1.13 -4.59
N GLN A 42 2.27 0.66 -3.35
CA GLN A 42 1.62 -0.55 -2.86
C GLN A 42 0.10 -0.44 -2.87
N ARG A 43 -0.45 0.71 -2.46
CA ARG A 43 -1.90 0.98 -2.52
C ARG A 43 -2.42 0.86 -3.96
N ARG A 44 -1.74 1.50 -4.92
CA ARG A 44 -2.12 1.45 -6.35
C ARG A 44 -2.01 0.04 -6.93
N ARG A 45 -0.93 -0.69 -6.63
CA ARG A 45 -0.77 -2.09 -7.05
C ARG A 45 -1.91 -2.97 -6.56
N ARG A 46 -2.30 -2.84 -5.28
CA ARG A 46 -3.44 -3.59 -4.70
C ARG A 46 -4.76 -3.24 -5.39
N GLN A 47 -5.03 -1.95 -5.61
CA GLN A 47 -6.24 -1.51 -6.31
C GLN A 47 -6.31 -2.06 -7.75
N GLN A 48 -5.19 -2.03 -8.48
CA GLN A 48 -5.12 -2.58 -9.83
C GLN A 48 -5.28 -4.10 -9.86
N ALA A 49 -4.76 -4.82 -8.86
CA ALA A 49 -4.96 -6.27 -8.75
C ALA A 49 -6.43 -6.60 -8.48
N TYR A 50 -7.06 -5.87 -7.55
CA TYR A 50 -8.48 -5.99 -7.25
C TYR A 50 -9.35 -5.75 -8.48
N ALA A 51 -9.12 -4.64 -9.19
CA ALA A 51 -9.86 -4.33 -10.41
C ALA A 51 -9.72 -5.43 -11.48
N ARG A 52 -8.51 -5.99 -11.65
CA ARG A 52 -8.27 -7.11 -12.58
C ARG A 52 -9.04 -8.37 -12.20
N ILE A 53 -9.13 -8.69 -10.91
CA ILE A 53 -9.89 -9.86 -10.43
C ILE A 53 -11.38 -9.66 -10.70
N LEU A 54 -11.92 -8.47 -10.39
CA LEU A 54 -13.33 -8.17 -10.65
C LEU A 54 -13.68 -8.24 -12.13
N ALA A 55 -12.88 -7.61 -12.99
CA ALA A 55 -13.11 -7.65 -14.44
C ALA A 55 -13.10 -9.08 -15.00
N ARG A 56 -12.23 -9.95 -14.49
CA ARG A 56 -12.23 -11.38 -14.87
C ARG A 56 -13.46 -12.13 -14.37
N ARG A 57 -14.02 -11.73 -13.23
CA ARG A 57 -15.19 -12.40 -12.65
C ARG A 57 -16.44 -12.19 -13.50
N GLU A 58 -16.53 -11.08 -14.23
CA GLU A 58 -17.67 -10.81 -15.12
C GLU A 58 -17.83 -11.84 -16.24
N SER A 59 -16.73 -12.39 -16.74
CA SER A 59 -16.72 -13.41 -17.81
C SER A 59 -16.32 -14.81 -17.33
N ALA A 60 -16.11 -14.99 -16.03
CA ALA A 60 -15.71 -16.27 -15.46
C ALA A 60 -16.87 -17.28 -15.51
N PRO A 61 -16.59 -18.57 -15.79
CA PRO A 61 -17.60 -19.62 -15.67
C PRO A 61 -18.17 -19.66 -14.24
N ALA A 62 -19.49 -19.71 -14.14
CA ALA A 62 -20.18 -19.93 -12.88
C ALA A 62 -20.28 -21.44 -12.61
N PHE A 63 -19.71 -21.89 -11.51
CA PHE A 63 -19.83 -23.28 -11.07
C PHE A 63 -20.83 -23.38 -9.93
N THR A 64 -21.67 -24.40 -9.98
CA THR A 64 -22.59 -24.72 -8.89
C THR A 64 -21.85 -25.34 -7.71
N GLU A 65 -22.43 -25.26 -6.52
CA GLU A 65 -21.85 -25.88 -5.33
C GLU A 65 -21.64 -27.38 -5.49
N THR A 66 -22.56 -28.07 -6.17
CA THR A 66 -22.47 -29.51 -6.47
C THR A 66 -21.25 -29.84 -7.33
N GLN A 67 -20.99 -29.05 -8.38
CA GLN A 67 -19.80 -29.23 -9.24
C GLN A 67 -18.51 -28.99 -8.45
N LEU A 68 -18.47 -27.97 -7.59
CA LEU A 68 -17.32 -27.70 -6.75
C LEU A 68 -17.11 -28.80 -5.69
N ARG A 69 -18.17 -29.41 -5.16
CA ARG A 69 -18.09 -30.50 -4.18
C ARG A 69 -17.53 -31.77 -4.81
N ALA A 70 -18.08 -32.18 -5.95
CA ALA A 70 -17.61 -33.34 -6.69
C ALA A 70 -16.11 -33.25 -7.01
N ALA A 71 -15.65 -32.11 -7.54
CA ALA A 71 -14.24 -31.89 -7.86
C ALA A 71 -13.32 -31.94 -6.62
N ARG A 72 -13.79 -31.50 -5.44
CA ARG A 72 -13.03 -31.57 -4.19
C ARG A 72 -12.91 -32.98 -3.64
N GLU A 73 -13.96 -33.80 -3.80
CA GLU A 73 -13.99 -35.18 -3.33
C GLU A 73 -13.14 -36.08 -4.25
N GLU A 74 -13.15 -35.84 -5.56
CA GLU A 74 -12.35 -36.58 -6.54
C GLU A 74 -10.83 -36.36 -6.35
N GLY A 75 -10.42 -35.16 -5.93
CA GLY A 75 -9.00 -34.81 -5.74
C GLY A 75 -8.45 -35.08 -4.34
N ARG A 76 -9.21 -35.70 -3.44
CA ARG A 76 -8.80 -35.96 -2.05
C ARG A 76 -8.50 -37.45 -1.88
N PRO A 77 -7.23 -37.87 -1.68
CA PRO A 77 -6.92 -39.26 -1.33
C PRO A 77 -7.48 -39.62 0.06
#